data_AF-A0A8C0R0Y0-F1
#
_entry.id   AF-A0A8C0R0Y0-F1
#
_cell.length_a   1.000
_cell.length_b   1.000
_cell.length_c   1.000
_cell.angle_alpha   90.00
_cell.angle_beta   90.00
_cell.angle_gamma   90.00
#
_symmetry.space_group_name_H-M   'P 1'
#
loop_
_entity.id
_entity.type
_entity.pdbx_description
1 polymer ?
#
loop_
_entity_poly.entity_id
_entity_poly.type
_entity_poly.pdbx_seq_one_letter_code
_entity_poly.pdbx_strand_id
1 'polypeptide(L)'
;MFFLTPVLVAVVCILIAWIFKNADGRSMEGRKGENRARAQTRPWVDEDLKDSTDLQQVEEDVDDWQESEENVEHIPFSHTRYPEKEMIKRSQEFYELLNKRRSVRFISNEQIPMEVIDNVIKSAGTAPSGAHTEPWTFVIVKDLDVKHKIREIIEEEEEINYLKRMGRQWVTDLKKLRTNWIKEYLDTAPVLILIFKQVHGFAANGKRKVHYYNEISVSIACGILLAALQNAGLVTVTTTPLNCGPRLRVLLGRPANEKLLMLLPVGYPSQEATVPDLIRKPLDQIMVTV
;
A
#
# COMPACT_ATOMS: atom_id res chain seq x y z
N MET A 1 -58.31 -17.41 -3.87
CA MET A 1 -58.32 -18.33 -2.70
C MET A 1 -58.20 -19.75 -3.25
N PHE A 2 -56.97 -20.25 -3.45
CA PHE A 2 -56.74 -21.63 -3.91
C PHE A 2 -56.75 -22.54 -2.69
N PHE A 3 -57.78 -23.36 -2.54
CA PHE A 3 -57.82 -24.39 -1.51
C PHE A 3 -56.91 -25.55 -1.94
N LEU A 4 -55.77 -25.70 -1.26
CA LEU A 4 -54.94 -26.89 -1.33
C LEU A 4 -55.75 -28.08 -0.81
N THR A 5 -55.90 -29.11 -1.63
CA THR A 5 -56.62 -30.32 -1.23
C THR A 5 -55.85 -31.05 -0.12
N PRO A 6 -56.54 -31.75 0.79
CA PRO A 6 -55.90 -32.49 1.90
C PRO A 6 -54.82 -33.47 1.44
N VAL A 7 -54.95 -33.98 0.21
CA VAL A 7 -53.99 -34.88 -0.44
C VAL A 7 -52.66 -34.17 -0.74
N LEU A 8 -52.71 -32.91 -1.16
CA LEU A 8 -51.50 -32.16 -1.54
C LEU A 8 -50.70 -31.74 -0.30
N VAL A 9 -51.38 -31.44 0.81
CA VAL A 9 -50.74 -31.19 2.10
C VAL A 9 -50.04 -32.45 2.63
N ALA A 10 -50.68 -33.62 2.51
CA ALA A 10 -50.08 -34.88 2.94
C ALA A 10 -48.82 -35.25 2.15
N VAL A 11 -48.81 -35.02 0.83
CA VAL A 11 -47.63 -35.27 -0.02
C VAL A 11 -46.48 -34.32 0.32
N VAL A 12 -46.77 -33.05 0.60
CA VAL A 12 -45.76 -32.07 1.02
C VAL A 12 -45.17 -32.43 2.40
N CYS A 13 -45.99 -32.87 3.36
CA CYS A 13 -45.52 -33.32 4.66
C CYS A 13 -44.62 -34.56 4.57
N ILE A 14 -44.94 -35.53 3.69
CA ILE A 14 -44.12 -36.73 3.48
C ILE A 14 -42.79 -36.36 2.81
N LEU A 15 -42.78 -35.44 1.84
CA LEU A 15 -41.56 -34.95 1.20
C LEU A 15 -40.65 -34.21 2.18
N ILE A 16 -41.21 -33.36 3.04
CA ILE A 16 -40.44 -32.66 4.08
C ILE A 16 -39.85 -33.66 5.08
N ALA A 17 -40.63 -34.64 5.55
CA ALA A 17 -40.14 -35.68 6.45
C ALA A 17 -39.04 -36.55 5.83
N TRP A 18 -39.13 -36.86 4.53
CA TRP A 18 -38.10 -37.60 3.79
C TRP A 18 -36.81 -36.80 3.63
N ILE A 19 -36.90 -35.50 3.37
CA ILE A 19 -35.75 -34.59 3.29
C ILE A 19 -35.04 -34.49 4.66
N PHE A 20 -35.78 -34.32 5.75
CA PHE A 20 -35.19 -34.27 7.10
C PHE A 20 -34.55 -35.61 7.50
N LYS A 21 -35.19 -36.74 7.18
CA LYS A 21 -34.63 -38.07 7.49
C LYS A 21 -33.37 -38.40 6.68
N ASN A 22 -33.21 -37.83 5.49
CA ASN A 22 -31.99 -37.97 4.69
C ASN A 22 -30.92 -36.92 5.00
N ALA A 23 -31.26 -35.84 5.71
CA ALA A 23 -30.30 -34.80 6.12
C ALA A 23 -29.46 -35.22 7.34
N ASP A 24 -30.00 -36.05 8.24
CA ASP A 24 -29.32 -36.49 9.48
C ASP A 24 -28.36 -37.68 9.29
N GLY A 25 -28.22 -38.22 8.07
CA GLY A 25 -27.47 -39.46 7.79
C GLY A 25 -26.02 -39.31 7.33
N ARG A 26 -25.43 -38.10 7.31
CA ARG A 26 -24.03 -37.93 6.88
C ARG A 26 -23.24 -37.02 7.83
N SER A 27 -22.86 -37.57 8.98
CA SER A 27 -21.62 -37.17 9.66
C SER A 27 -20.86 -38.39 10.16
N MET A 28 -19.56 -38.40 9.85
CA MET A 28 -18.47 -39.22 10.39
C MET A 28 -18.48 -40.74 10.18
N GLU A 29 -17.76 -41.19 9.15
CA GLU A 29 -16.91 -42.38 9.27
C GLU A 29 -15.56 -42.12 8.61
N GLY A 30 -14.50 -42.34 9.38
CA GLY A 30 -13.15 -41.88 9.08
C GLY A 30 -12.48 -42.60 7.91
N ARG A 31 -11.86 -41.81 7.03
CA ARG A 31 -10.73 -42.28 6.21
C ARG A 31 -9.46 -41.64 6.73
N LYS A 32 -8.71 -42.44 7.49
CA LYS A 32 -7.29 -42.22 7.80
C LYS A 32 -6.49 -42.24 6.49
N GLY A 33 -5.55 -41.31 6.39
CA GLY A 33 -4.33 -41.50 5.60
C GLY A 33 -4.25 -40.72 4.29
N GLU A 34 -4.08 -39.40 4.37
CA GLU A 34 -3.30 -38.66 3.38
C GLU A 34 -2.65 -37.46 4.08
N ASN A 35 -1.32 -37.40 3.98
CA ASN A 35 -0.46 -36.41 4.64
C ASN A 35 -0.85 -34.97 4.24
N ARG A 36 -1.70 -34.32 5.05
CA ARG A 36 -1.70 -32.85 5.12
C ARG A 36 -0.44 -32.43 5.85
N ALA A 37 0.59 -32.07 5.10
CA ALA A 37 1.68 -31.25 5.62
C ALA A 37 1.05 -30.11 6.45
N ARG A 38 1.47 -29.98 7.71
CA ARG A 38 1.07 -28.89 8.62
C ARG A 38 1.09 -27.58 7.82
N ALA A 39 -0.08 -27.02 7.54
CA ALA A 39 -0.17 -25.63 7.12
C ALA A 39 0.39 -24.82 8.29
N GLN A 40 1.60 -24.30 8.13
CA GLN A 40 2.18 -23.37 9.09
C GLN A 40 1.18 -22.25 9.29
N THR A 41 0.69 -22.09 10.51
CA THR A 41 -0.12 -20.94 10.89
C THR A 41 0.71 -19.68 10.60
N ARG A 42 0.16 -18.74 9.82
CA ARG A 42 0.79 -17.45 9.49
C ARG A 42 0.01 -16.32 10.18
N PRO A 43 0.20 -16.09 11.50
CA PRO A 43 -0.59 -15.15 12.30
C PRO A 43 -0.68 -13.72 11.72
N TRP A 44 0.38 -13.30 11.02
CA TRP A 44 0.50 -11.95 10.45
C TRP A 44 -0.46 -11.66 9.28
N VAL A 45 -0.93 -12.70 8.58
CA VAL A 45 -1.86 -12.54 7.43
C VAL A 45 -3.25 -12.13 7.92
N ASP A 46 -3.66 -12.62 9.10
CA ASP A 46 -4.97 -12.30 9.68
C ASP A 46 -4.99 -10.91 10.33
N GLU A 47 -3.83 -10.31 10.63
CA GLU A 47 -3.71 -8.92 11.11
C GLU A 47 -3.85 -7.89 9.99
N ASP A 48 -3.21 -8.12 8.83
CA ASP A 48 -3.31 -7.22 7.67
C ASP A 48 -4.73 -7.19 7.06
N LEU A 49 -5.49 -8.30 7.15
CA LEU A 49 -6.88 -8.37 6.69
C LEU A 49 -7.90 -7.74 7.65
N LYS A 50 -7.49 -7.44 8.90
CA LYS A 50 -8.29 -6.73 9.90
C LYS A 50 -8.03 -5.23 9.90
N ASP A 51 -7.22 -4.71 8.97
CA ASP A 51 -6.90 -3.28 8.85
C ASP A 51 -8.14 -2.51 8.34
N SER A 52 -9.12 -2.31 9.23
CA SER A 52 -10.10 -1.25 9.07
C SER A 52 -9.34 0.06 9.32
N THR A 53 -8.94 0.71 8.23
CA THR A 53 -8.40 2.07 8.22
C THR A 53 -9.41 3.13 8.70
N ASP A 54 -10.61 2.71 9.08
CA ASP A 54 -11.53 3.52 9.86
C ASP A 54 -11.02 3.64 11.28
N LEU A 55 -11.08 4.87 11.79
CA LEU A 55 -10.92 5.23 13.19
C LEU A 55 -11.90 4.42 14.06
N GLN A 56 -11.64 3.14 14.30
CA GLN A 56 -12.12 2.49 15.52
C GLN A 56 -11.34 3.15 16.64
N GLN A 57 -11.92 4.24 17.14
CA GLN A 57 -11.68 4.72 18.50
C GLN A 57 -11.99 3.54 19.42
N VAL A 58 -11.00 2.68 19.62
CA VAL A 58 -10.91 1.99 20.90
C VAL A 58 -10.79 3.14 21.89
N GLU A 59 -11.77 3.27 22.79
CA GLU A 59 -11.70 4.15 23.95
C GLU A 59 -10.51 3.70 24.80
N GLU A 60 -9.29 4.07 24.38
CA GLU A 60 -8.05 3.89 25.13
C GLU A 60 -7.94 5.08 26.09
N ASP A 61 -7.59 4.79 27.35
CA ASP A 61 -7.56 5.73 28.46
C ASP A 61 -6.90 7.07 28.10
N VAL A 62 -7.65 8.16 28.26
CA VAL A 62 -7.27 9.53 27.87
C VAL A 62 -6.00 10.03 28.59
N ASP A 63 -5.64 9.42 29.72
CA ASP A 63 -4.50 9.80 30.57
C ASP A 63 -3.11 9.51 29.95
N ASP A 64 -3.02 8.67 28.93
CA ASP A 64 -1.73 8.25 28.33
C ASP A 64 -1.29 9.10 27.12
N TRP A 65 -2.11 10.08 26.72
CA TRP A 65 -1.82 10.97 25.60
C TRP A 65 -1.06 12.22 26.04
N GLN A 66 -0.16 12.71 25.17
CA GLN A 66 0.46 14.01 25.35
C GLN A 66 -0.55 15.12 25.01
N GLU A 67 -0.68 16.13 25.88
CA GLU A 67 -1.40 17.37 25.58
C GLU A 67 -0.67 18.16 24.47
N SER A 68 -1.44 18.80 23.58
CA SER A 68 -0.88 19.60 22.49
C SER A 68 -0.11 20.82 23.01
N GLU A 69 0.94 21.24 22.28
CA GLU A 69 1.62 22.50 22.57
C GLU A 69 0.64 23.67 22.41
N GLU A 70 0.20 24.25 23.54
CA GLU A 70 -0.86 25.27 23.55
C GLU A 70 -0.43 26.62 22.95
N ASN A 71 0.87 26.90 22.85
CA ASN A 71 1.39 28.22 22.46
C ASN A 71 2.57 28.12 21.48
N VAL A 72 2.26 27.96 20.19
CA VAL A 72 3.23 28.13 19.09
C VAL A 72 3.09 29.55 18.54
N GLU A 73 4.20 30.27 18.35
CA GLU A 73 4.19 31.62 17.76
C GLU A 73 3.74 31.59 16.29
N HIS A 74 2.81 32.48 15.92
CA HIS A 74 2.40 32.67 14.54
C HIS A 74 3.25 33.75 13.86
N ILE A 75 3.93 33.39 12.77
CA ILE A 75 4.79 34.30 12.00
C ILE A 75 4.14 34.73 10.68
N PRO A 76 4.47 35.92 10.13
CA PRO A 76 3.98 36.34 8.80
C PRO A 76 4.41 35.39 7.68
N PHE A 77 3.46 34.96 6.85
CA PHE A 77 3.74 34.12 5.70
C PHE A 77 4.36 34.93 4.55
N SER A 78 5.52 34.47 4.06
CA SER A 78 6.20 35.02 2.89
C SER A 78 5.92 34.16 1.65
N HIS A 79 5.45 34.79 0.58
CA HIS A 79 5.00 34.10 -0.64
C HIS A 79 5.64 34.66 -1.91
N THR A 80 6.19 33.78 -2.73
CA THR A 80 6.69 34.12 -4.07
C THR A 80 5.53 34.19 -5.06
N ARG A 81 5.22 35.38 -5.57
CA ARG A 81 4.18 35.59 -6.58
C ARG A 81 4.79 35.83 -7.96
N TYR A 82 4.26 35.13 -8.96
CA TYR A 82 4.64 35.30 -10.36
C TYR A 82 3.58 36.10 -11.14
N PRO A 83 3.95 36.81 -12.23
CA PRO A 83 2.98 37.34 -13.19
C PRO A 83 2.15 36.24 -13.84
N GLU A 84 0.90 36.53 -14.21
CA GLU A 84 -0.04 35.51 -14.73
C GLU A 84 0.49 34.75 -15.96
N LYS A 85 1.18 35.44 -16.88
CA LYS A 85 1.81 34.80 -18.04
C LYS A 85 2.85 33.77 -17.64
N GLU A 86 3.62 34.05 -16.59
CA GLU A 86 4.60 33.12 -16.05
C GLU A 86 3.93 31.97 -15.30
N MET A 87 2.84 32.24 -14.55
CA MET A 87 2.06 31.19 -13.89
C MET A 87 1.54 30.15 -14.89
N ILE A 88 0.96 30.60 -16.01
CA ILE A 88 0.46 29.73 -17.09
C ILE A 88 1.60 28.91 -17.70
N LYS A 89 2.75 29.54 -17.96
CA LYS A 89 3.91 28.85 -18.52
C LYS A 89 4.44 27.77 -17.58
N ARG A 90 4.67 28.11 -16.31
CA ARG A 90 5.24 27.19 -15.31
C ARG A 90 4.31 26.01 -15.04
N SER A 91 3.00 26.23 -14.96
CA SER A 91 2.04 25.15 -14.73
C SER A 91 1.98 24.18 -15.93
N GLN A 92 2.06 24.69 -17.16
CA GLN A 92 2.12 23.87 -18.37
C GLN A 92 3.40 23.01 -18.41
N GLU A 93 4.56 23.61 -18.17
CA GLU A 93 5.86 22.90 -18.16
C GLU A 93 5.89 21.81 -17.07
N PHE A 94 5.36 22.12 -15.89
CA PHE A 94 5.27 21.15 -14.80
C PHE A 94 4.32 19.99 -15.11
N TYR A 95 3.16 20.28 -15.71
CA TYR A 95 2.25 19.24 -16.20
C TYR A 95 2.95 18.34 -17.22
N GLU A 96 3.64 18.91 -18.22
CA GLU A 96 4.36 18.15 -19.24
C GLU A 96 5.47 17.28 -18.64
N LEU A 97 6.19 17.79 -17.64
CA LEU A 97 7.21 17.05 -16.90
C LEU A 97 6.61 15.84 -16.17
N LEU A 98 5.54 16.04 -15.39
CA LEU A 98 4.88 14.95 -14.67
C LEU A 98 4.14 13.99 -15.60
N ASN A 99 3.67 14.47 -16.75
CA ASN A 99 3.01 13.63 -17.73
C ASN A 99 3.98 12.61 -18.35
N LYS A 100 5.28 12.93 -18.46
CA LYS A 100 6.31 11.98 -18.90
C LYS A 100 6.56 10.84 -17.90
N ARG A 101 6.20 11.01 -16.62
CA ARG A 101 6.37 9.96 -15.61
C ARG A 101 5.54 8.73 -15.96
N ARG A 102 6.22 7.58 -16.04
CA ARG A 102 5.63 6.23 -16.12
C ARG A 102 6.14 5.39 -14.95
N SER A 103 5.37 4.37 -14.57
CA SER A 103 5.86 3.38 -13.60
C SER A 103 6.72 2.35 -14.33
N VAL A 104 8.02 2.35 -14.05
CA VAL A 104 9.02 1.53 -14.75
C VAL A 104 9.39 0.34 -13.87
N ARG A 105 9.33 -0.87 -14.44
CA ARG A 105 9.60 -2.14 -13.74
C ARG A 105 10.94 -2.79 -14.12
N PHE A 106 11.68 -2.17 -15.04
CA PHE A 106 13.00 -2.61 -15.49
C PHE A 106 13.99 -1.50 -15.16
N ILE A 107 14.75 -1.69 -14.08
CA ILE A 107 15.61 -0.66 -13.50
C ILE A 107 17.07 -1.11 -13.62
N SER A 108 17.91 -0.21 -14.11
CA SER A 108 19.36 -0.37 -14.24
C SER A 108 20.02 -0.52 -12.87
N ASN A 109 21.14 -1.22 -12.80
CA ASN A 109 22.00 -1.33 -11.61
C ASN A 109 23.03 -0.19 -11.50
N GLU A 110 23.02 0.75 -12.44
CA GLU A 110 23.85 1.94 -12.41
C GLU A 110 23.63 2.74 -11.11
N GLN A 111 24.73 3.13 -10.47
CA GLN A 111 24.70 3.83 -9.19
C GLN A 111 24.15 5.25 -9.36
N ILE A 112 23.42 5.71 -8.33
CA ILE A 112 22.85 7.06 -8.28
C ILE A 112 23.52 7.88 -7.17
N PRO A 113 23.73 9.19 -7.35
CA PRO A 113 24.30 10.03 -6.29
C PRO A 113 23.39 10.06 -5.07
N MET A 114 23.95 9.78 -3.87
CA MET A 114 23.15 9.78 -2.64
C MET A 114 22.56 11.14 -2.30
N GLU A 115 23.23 12.23 -2.68
CA GLU A 115 22.70 13.58 -2.52
C GLU A 115 21.36 13.77 -3.25
N VAL A 116 21.18 13.11 -4.41
CA VAL A 116 19.90 13.12 -5.12
C VAL A 116 18.83 12.41 -4.29
N ILE A 117 19.15 11.26 -3.69
CA ILE A 117 18.23 10.53 -2.79
C ILE A 117 17.86 11.39 -1.58
N ASP A 118 18.84 12.03 -0.94
CA ASP A 118 18.60 12.91 0.20
C ASP A 118 17.69 14.07 -0.18
N ASN A 119 17.90 14.67 -1.36
CA ASN A 119 17.10 15.80 -1.83
C ASN A 119 15.66 15.41 -2.17
N VAL A 120 15.41 14.25 -2.77
CA VAL A 120 14.03 13.80 -3.04
C VAL A 120 13.30 13.39 -1.76
N ILE A 121 14.01 12.84 -0.76
CA ILE A 121 13.43 12.55 0.56
C ILE A 121 13.13 13.82 1.35
N LYS A 122 14.05 14.80 1.36
CA LYS A 122 13.79 16.13 1.94
C LYS A 122 12.56 16.79 1.29
N SER A 123 12.43 16.67 -0.03
CA SER A 123 11.26 17.14 -0.76
C SER A 123 9.98 16.45 -0.27
N ALA A 124 10.01 15.12 -0.10
CA ALA A 124 8.87 14.38 0.45
C ALA A 124 8.49 14.83 1.87
N GLY A 125 9.48 15.14 2.71
CA GLY A 125 9.29 15.64 4.07
C GLY A 125 8.66 17.04 4.17
N THR A 126 8.52 17.77 3.06
CA THR A 126 7.78 19.06 3.06
C THR A 126 6.27 18.89 2.95
N ALA A 127 5.77 17.65 2.88
CA ALA A 127 4.35 17.37 2.80
C ALA A 127 3.58 17.95 4.00
N PRO A 128 2.33 18.37 3.82
CA PRO A 128 1.44 18.62 4.94
C PRO A 128 1.12 17.31 5.68
N SER A 129 0.84 17.43 6.98
CA SER A 129 0.40 16.31 7.80
C SER A 129 -0.63 16.77 8.83
N GLY A 130 -1.57 15.88 9.18
CA GLY A 130 -2.58 16.16 10.20
C GLY A 130 -1.93 16.59 11.52
N ALA A 131 -2.27 17.80 11.99
CA ALA A 131 -1.70 18.40 13.19
C ALA A 131 -0.15 18.44 13.23
N HIS A 132 0.50 18.60 12.06
CA HIS A 132 1.97 18.65 11.96
C HIS A 132 2.66 17.44 12.63
N THR A 133 2.13 16.24 12.37
CA THR A 133 2.61 15.00 12.99
C THR A 133 3.78 14.35 12.24
N GLU A 134 3.99 14.73 10.98
CA GLU A 134 5.06 14.20 10.09
C GLU A 134 5.23 12.67 10.19
N PRO A 135 4.14 11.88 10.01
CA PRO A 135 4.08 10.49 10.46
C PRO A 135 4.72 9.51 9.46
N TRP A 136 5.89 9.84 8.92
CA TRP A 136 6.59 9.07 7.90
C TRP A 136 7.99 8.65 8.34
N THR A 137 8.37 7.45 7.92
CA THR A 137 9.76 7.00 7.93
C THR A 137 10.11 6.50 6.53
N PHE A 138 11.17 7.07 5.95
CA PHE A 138 11.71 6.64 4.66
C PHE A 138 12.94 5.75 4.90
N VAL A 139 12.78 4.43 4.76
CA VAL A 139 13.87 3.47 4.96
C VAL A 139 14.58 3.26 3.63
N ILE A 140 15.85 3.68 3.56
CA ILE A 140 16.70 3.57 2.38
C ILE A 140 17.54 2.29 2.47
N VAL A 141 17.37 1.37 1.51
CA VAL A 141 18.09 0.10 1.45
C VAL A 141 18.95 0.05 0.19
N LYS A 142 20.25 -0.12 0.38
CA LYS A 142 21.25 -0.26 -0.70
C LYS A 142 22.03 -1.56 -0.62
N ASP A 143 22.14 -2.09 0.59
CA ASP A 143 22.83 -3.33 0.87
C ASP A 143 22.22 -4.48 0.04
N LEU A 144 23.07 -5.18 -0.70
CA LEU A 144 22.64 -6.20 -1.66
C LEU A 144 21.97 -7.38 -0.94
N ASP A 145 22.49 -7.80 0.22
CA ASP A 145 21.94 -8.92 0.98
C ASP A 145 20.58 -8.57 1.57
N VAL A 146 20.41 -7.35 2.09
CA VAL A 146 19.12 -6.88 2.60
C VAL A 146 18.11 -6.73 1.46
N LYS A 147 18.50 -6.19 0.30
CA LYS A 147 17.63 -6.12 -0.89
C LYS A 147 17.18 -7.51 -1.35
N HIS A 148 18.08 -8.47 -1.36
CA HIS A 148 17.75 -9.84 -1.75
C HIS A 148 16.76 -10.50 -0.78
N LYS A 149 16.96 -10.33 0.54
CA LYS A 149 15.99 -10.80 1.55
C LYS A 149 14.62 -10.14 1.41
N ILE A 150 14.57 -8.85 1.07
CA ILE A 150 13.31 -8.15 0.77
C ILE A 150 12.63 -8.80 -0.45
N ARG A 151 13.40 -9.09 -1.51
CA ARG A 151 12.91 -9.77 -2.70
C ARG A 151 12.31 -11.13 -2.37
N GLU A 152 13.03 -11.99 -1.65
CA GLU A 152 12.56 -13.33 -1.27
C GLU A 152 11.21 -13.26 -0.53
N ILE A 153 11.09 -12.36 0.46
CA ILE A 153 9.83 -12.16 1.21
C ILE A 153 8.69 -11.76 0.25
N ILE A 154 8.95 -10.82 -0.64
CA ILE A 154 7.93 -10.28 -1.54
C ILE A 154 7.52 -11.30 -2.59
N GLU A 155 8.46 -12.00 -3.23
CA GLU A 155 8.14 -12.99 -4.25
C GLU A 155 7.36 -14.18 -3.65
N GLU A 156 7.70 -14.62 -2.43
CA GLU A 156 6.98 -15.69 -1.73
C GLU A 156 5.51 -15.30 -1.45
N GLU A 157 5.27 -14.10 -0.90
CA GLU A 157 3.90 -13.66 -0.62
C GLU A 157 3.13 -13.29 -1.89
N GLU A 158 3.79 -12.73 -2.90
CA GLU A 158 3.16 -12.42 -4.20
C GLU A 158 2.76 -13.67 -4.95
N GLU A 159 3.54 -14.74 -4.92
CA GLU A 159 3.13 -16.02 -5.50
C GLU A 159 1.81 -16.50 -4.90
N ILE A 160 1.68 -16.42 -3.57
CA ILE A 160 0.43 -16.75 -2.87
C ILE A 160 -0.69 -15.77 -3.23
N ASN A 161 -0.37 -14.48 -3.38
CA ASN A 161 -1.33 -13.45 -3.75
C ASN A 161 -1.93 -13.72 -5.13
N TYR A 162 -1.09 -13.98 -6.14
CA TYR A 162 -1.50 -14.28 -7.51
C TYR A 162 -2.28 -15.60 -7.61
N LEU A 163 -1.85 -16.63 -6.88
CA LEU A 163 -2.48 -17.95 -6.98
C LEU A 163 -3.77 -18.08 -6.17
N LYS A 164 -3.92 -17.31 -5.08
CA LYS A 164 -5.01 -17.53 -4.11
C LYS A 164 -5.69 -16.24 -3.61
N ARG A 165 -4.95 -15.24 -3.14
CA ARG A 165 -5.55 -14.15 -2.33
C ARG A 165 -6.19 -13.02 -3.13
N MET A 166 -5.62 -12.62 -4.28
CA MET A 166 -6.13 -11.51 -5.08
C MET A 166 -7.48 -11.81 -5.77
N GLY A 167 -7.83 -13.10 -5.90
CA GLY A 167 -9.02 -13.53 -6.62
C GLY A 167 -8.90 -13.36 -8.14
N ARG A 168 -9.85 -13.95 -8.90
CA ARG A 168 -9.78 -13.99 -10.37
C ARG A 168 -9.88 -12.61 -11.03
N GLN A 169 -10.73 -11.73 -10.49
CA GLN A 169 -10.98 -10.42 -11.09
C GLN A 169 -9.71 -9.56 -11.06
N TRP A 170 -9.10 -9.41 -9.89
CA TRP A 170 -7.89 -8.61 -9.74
C TRP A 170 -6.74 -9.16 -10.60
N VAL A 171 -6.51 -10.48 -10.60
CA VAL A 171 -5.50 -11.11 -11.47
C VAL A 171 -5.76 -10.82 -12.94
N THR A 172 -7.02 -10.79 -13.37
CA THR A 172 -7.40 -10.44 -14.75
C THR A 172 -7.10 -8.97 -15.06
N ASP A 173 -7.40 -8.06 -14.14
CA ASP A 173 -7.14 -6.62 -14.29
C ASP A 173 -5.63 -6.30 -14.40
N LEU A 174 -4.78 -7.15 -13.81
CA LEU A 174 -3.32 -7.04 -13.88
C LEU A 174 -2.72 -7.55 -15.20
N LYS A 175 -3.45 -8.33 -16.02
CA LYS A 175 -2.90 -8.94 -17.26
C LYS A 175 -2.32 -7.91 -18.22
N LYS A 176 -2.98 -6.76 -18.38
CA LYS A 176 -2.52 -5.65 -19.24
C LYS A 176 -1.18 -5.06 -18.80
N LEU A 177 -0.82 -5.23 -17.52
CA LEU A 177 0.44 -4.76 -16.95
C LEU A 177 1.57 -5.78 -17.10
N ARG A 178 1.25 -7.04 -17.46
CA ARG A 178 2.18 -8.18 -17.58
C ARG A 178 3.03 -8.41 -16.31
N THR A 179 2.48 -8.05 -15.16
CA THR A 179 3.09 -8.28 -13.86
C THR A 179 2.87 -9.71 -13.38
N ASN A 180 3.88 -10.30 -12.77
CA ASN A 180 3.82 -11.59 -12.07
C ASN A 180 4.46 -11.44 -10.67
N TRP A 181 4.69 -12.56 -9.98
CA TRP A 181 5.31 -12.57 -8.65
C TRP A 181 6.82 -12.34 -8.66
N ILE A 182 7.51 -12.46 -9.81
CA ILE A 182 8.96 -12.25 -9.92
C ILE A 182 9.27 -10.75 -9.97
N LYS A 183 10.11 -10.27 -9.06
CA LYS A 183 10.40 -8.84 -8.84
C LYS A 183 11.91 -8.57 -8.91
N GLU A 184 12.52 -8.88 -10.05
CA GLU A 184 13.97 -8.72 -10.29
C GLU A 184 14.50 -7.31 -9.96
N TYR A 185 13.68 -6.27 -10.20
CA TYR A 185 14.02 -4.88 -9.89
C TYR A 185 14.32 -4.63 -8.40
N LEU A 186 13.94 -5.53 -7.49
CA LEU A 186 14.29 -5.43 -6.08
C LEU A 186 15.78 -5.71 -5.82
N ASP A 187 16.42 -6.52 -6.67
CA ASP A 187 17.87 -6.73 -6.64
C ASP A 187 18.60 -5.72 -7.51
N THR A 188 18.11 -5.46 -8.73
CA THR A 188 18.85 -4.65 -9.71
C THR A 188 18.86 -3.16 -9.35
N ALA A 189 17.76 -2.60 -8.84
CA ALA A 189 17.72 -1.18 -8.51
C ALA A 189 18.79 -0.81 -7.47
N PRO A 190 19.59 0.26 -7.67
CA PRO A 190 20.65 0.63 -6.74
C PRO A 190 20.11 1.01 -5.35
N VAL A 191 18.86 1.48 -5.27
CA VAL A 191 18.21 1.92 -4.03
C VAL A 191 16.77 1.39 -3.96
N LEU A 192 16.37 0.85 -2.81
CA LEU A 192 14.97 0.68 -2.44
C LEU A 192 14.60 1.73 -1.39
N ILE A 193 13.45 2.38 -1.56
CA ILE A 193 12.86 3.28 -0.58
C ILE A 193 11.58 2.61 -0.07
N LEU A 194 11.59 2.16 1.18
CA LEU A 194 10.39 1.65 1.85
C LEU A 194 9.81 2.78 2.70
N ILE A 195 8.58 3.18 2.37
CA ILE A 195 7.87 4.24 3.09
C ILE A 195 6.96 3.60 4.12
N PHE A 196 7.25 3.86 5.39
CA PHE A 196 6.43 3.44 6.51
C PHE A 196 5.57 4.61 7.01
N LYS A 197 4.29 4.34 7.27
CA LYS A 197 3.44 5.23 8.06
C LYS A 197 3.61 4.92 9.54
N GLN A 198 3.80 5.94 10.35
CA GLN A 198 3.76 5.85 11.80
C GLN A 198 2.30 5.97 12.24
N VAL A 199 1.69 4.86 12.66
CA VAL A 199 0.26 4.82 13.05
C VAL A 199 -0.03 5.65 14.31
N HIS A 200 0.99 5.82 15.14
CA HIS A 200 1.07 6.77 16.25
C HIS A 200 2.55 7.12 16.47
N GLY A 201 2.80 8.21 17.17
CA GLY A 201 4.13 8.66 17.56
C GLY A 201 4.37 8.54 19.06
N PHE A 202 5.54 9.00 19.48
CA PHE A 202 5.92 9.13 20.87
C PHE A 202 6.46 10.54 21.12
N ALA A 203 6.02 11.14 22.21
CA ALA A 203 6.53 12.38 22.74
C ALA A 203 7.93 12.19 23.35
N ALA A 204 8.64 13.28 23.61
CA ALA A 204 9.95 13.24 24.28
C ALA A 204 9.90 12.59 25.68
N ASN A 205 8.74 12.66 26.36
CA ASN A 205 8.50 12.03 27.66
C ASN A 205 8.04 10.56 27.56
N GLY A 206 8.00 9.99 26.34
CA GLY A 206 7.59 8.61 26.09
C GLY A 206 6.08 8.39 25.98
N LYS A 207 5.23 9.40 26.24
CA LYS A 207 3.78 9.30 26.04
C LYS A 207 3.42 9.12 24.57
N ARG A 208 2.30 8.45 24.30
CA ARG A 208 1.82 8.25 22.92
C ARG A 208 1.32 9.58 22.35
N LYS A 209 1.58 9.80 21.06
CA LYS A 209 1.05 10.94 20.27
C LYS A 209 0.16 10.43 19.14
N VAL A 210 -1.04 10.98 19.01
CA VAL A 210 -1.96 10.61 17.93
C VAL A 210 -1.43 11.16 16.61
N HIS A 211 -1.41 10.32 15.57
CA HIS A 211 -1.10 10.73 14.20
C HIS A 211 -2.38 10.74 13.35
N TYR A 212 -3.05 11.89 13.32
CA TYR A 212 -4.30 12.08 12.59
C TYR A 212 -4.09 11.94 11.08
N TYR A 213 -4.96 11.16 10.42
CA TYR A 213 -4.92 10.94 8.98
C TYR A 213 -3.53 10.53 8.45
N ASN A 214 -2.81 9.69 9.22
CA ASN A 214 -1.43 9.32 8.91
C ASN A 214 -1.28 8.72 7.51
N GLU A 215 -2.17 7.81 7.10
CA GLU A 215 -2.11 7.19 5.77
C GLU A 215 -2.25 8.21 4.63
N ILE A 216 -3.17 9.18 4.77
CA ILE A 216 -3.36 10.26 3.79
C ILE A 216 -2.11 11.15 3.77
N SER A 217 -1.63 11.55 4.95
CA SER A 217 -0.44 12.41 5.09
C SER A 217 0.78 11.79 4.42
N VAL A 218 1.05 10.50 4.68
CA VAL A 218 2.19 9.77 4.09
C VAL A 218 1.97 9.53 2.59
N SER A 219 0.74 9.31 2.15
CA SER A 219 0.43 9.20 0.71
C SER A 219 0.68 10.50 -0.06
N ILE A 220 0.41 11.67 0.56
CA ILE A 220 0.75 12.98 -0.01
C ILE A 220 2.27 13.12 -0.11
N ALA A 221 3.02 12.75 0.94
CA ALA A 221 4.48 12.73 0.91
C ALA A 221 5.03 11.82 -0.21
N CYS A 222 4.43 10.65 -0.43
CA CYS A 222 4.74 9.79 -1.57
C CYS A 222 4.47 10.46 -2.92
N GLY A 223 3.39 11.25 -3.04
CA GLY A 223 3.11 12.03 -4.25
C GLY A 223 4.21 13.04 -4.57
N ILE A 224 4.68 13.77 -3.55
CA ILE A 224 5.81 14.71 -3.68
C ILE A 224 7.10 13.97 -4.01
N LEU A 225 7.37 12.83 -3.35
CA LEU A 225 8.54 11.99 -3.64
C LEU A 225 8.56 11.54 -5.11
N LEU A 226 7.43 11.09 -5.65
CA LEU A 226 7.32 10.68 -7.05
C LEU A 226 7.56 11.85 -8.02
N ALA A 227 7.10 13.06 -7.68
CA ALA A 227 7.37 14.26 -8.46
C ALA A 227 8.85 14.65 -8.41
N ALA A 228 9.48 14.57 -7.24
CA ALA A 228 10.89 14.87 -7.04
C ALA A 228 11.80 13.88 -7.78
N LEU A 229 11.47 12.58 -7.76
CA LEU A 229 12.17 11.55 -8.54
C LEU A 229 12.10 11.84 -10.05
N GLN A 230 10.90 12.14 -10.56
CA GLN A 230 10.72 12.49 -11.97
C GLN A 230 11.52 13.75 -12.35
N ASN A 231 11.53 14.77 -11.48
CA ASN A 231 12.28 16.00 -11.69
C ASN A 231 13.81 15.74 -11.71
N ALA A 232 14.30 14.81 -10.87
CA ALA A 232 15.71 14.43 -10.82
C ALA A 232 16.15 13.49 -11.96
N GLY A 233 15.25 13.09 -12.85
CA GLY A 233 15.57 12.17 -13.96
C GLY A 233 15.63 10.69 -13.55
N LEU A 234 15.09 10.33 -12.39
CA LEU A 234 15.02 8.95 -11.91
C LEU A 234 13.64 8.34 -12.19
N VAL A 235 13.60 7.01 -12.24
CA VAL A 235 12.35 6.24 -12.40
C VAL A 235 12.10 5.31 -11.23
N THR A 236 10.83 4.95 -11.05
CA THR A 236 10.40 3.97 -10.06
C THR A 236 9.06 3.34 -10.48
N VAL A 237 8.61 2.36 -9.71
CA VAL A 237 7.24 1.85 -9.73
C VAL A 237 6.71 1.84 -8.29
N THR A 238 5.56 2.46 -8.08
CA THR A 238 4.86 2.34 -6.80
C THR A 238 4.37 0.91 -6.60
N THR A 239 4.84 0.25 -5.56
CA THR A 239 4.41 -1.10 -5.19
C THR A 239 3.85 -1.13 -3.78
N THR A 240 2.83 -1.96 -3.59
CA THR A 240 2.16 -2.22 -2.31
C THR A 240 2.21 -3.74 -2.08
N PRO A 241 3.33 -4.29 -1.58
CA PRO A 241 3.51 -5.72 -1.45
C PRO A 241 2.57 -6.28 -0.37
N LEU A 242 1.37 -6.68 -0.79
CA LEU A 242 0.28 -7.12 0.07
C LEU A 242 0.75 -8.30 0.96
N ASN A 243 0.44 -8.23 2.26
CA ASN A 243 0.82 -9.20 3.28
C ASN A 243 2.33 -9.29 3.61
N CYS A 244 3.16 -8.41 3.05
CA CYS A 244 4.61 -8.40 3.33
C CYS A 244 4.98 -7.46 4.49
N GLY A 245 4.08 -6.55 4.87
CA GLY A 245 4.34 -5.47 5.82
C GLY A 245 4.98 -5.94 7.13
N PRO A 246 4.39 -6.90 7.85
CA PRO A 246 4.94 -7.39 9.11
C PRO A 246 6.35 -8.00 9.00
N ARG A 247 6.60 -8.82 7.97
CA ARG A 247 7.92 -9.46 7.75
C ARG A 247 8.98 -8.42 7.37
N LEU A 248 8.64 -7.48 6.49
CA LEU A 248 9.55 -6.40 6.08
C LEU A 248 9.86 -5.43 7.25
N ARG A 249 8.87 -5.13 8.09
CA ARG A 249 9.04 -4.34 9.31
C ARG A 249 10.06 -4.97 10.25
N VAL A 250 9.94 -6.28 10.52
CA VAL A 250 10.86 -7.04 11.37
C VAL A 250 12.25 -7.12 10.74
N LEU A 251 12.35 -7.44 9.45
CA LEU A 251 13.62 -7.51 8.72
C LEU A 251 14.42 -6.20 8.83
N LEU A 252 13.73 -5.06 8.75
CA LEU A 252 14.31 -3.72 8.77
C LEU A 252 14.40 -3.11 10.18
N GLY A 253 14.12 -3.89 11.23
CA GLY A 253 14.19 -3.43 12.62
C GLY A 253 13.26 -2.24 12.92
N ARG A 254 12.13 -2.14 12.21
CA ARG A 254 11.18 -1.03 12.40
C ARG A 254 10.25 -1.29 13.59
N PRO A 255 9.92 -0.26 14.38
CA PRO A 255 9.11 -0.40 15.57
C PRO A 255 7.67 -0.80 15.24
N ALA A 256 6.93 -1.34 16.21
CA ALA A 256 5.58 -1.88 15.99
C ALA A 256 4.55 -0.81 15.57
N ASN A 257 4.81 0.47 15.87
CA ASN A 257 3.98 1.59 15.45
C ASN A 257 4.21 2.01 13.99
N GLU A 258 5.10 1.35 13.25
CA GLU A 258 5.32 1.62 11.84
C GLU A 258 4.75 0.51 10.96
N LYS A 259 3.91 0.88 9.99
CA LYS A 259 3.37 -0.03 8.97
C LYS A 259 3.89 0.36 7.59
N LEU A 260 4.34 -0.62 6.81
CA LEU A 260 4.77 -0.39 5.43
C LEU A 260 3.57 0.10 4.60
N LEU A 261 3.72 1.24 3.94
CA LEU A 261 2.70 1.79 3.04
C LEU A 261 3.06 1.50 1.57
N MET A 262 4.29 1.82 1.17
CA MET A 262 4.77 1.64 -0.21
C MET A 262 6.23 1.22 -0.24
N LEU A 263 6.61 0.51 -1.30
CA LEU A 263 8.00 0.24 -1.66
C LEU A 263 8.27 0.79 -3.06
N LEU A 264 9.33 1.59 -3.18
CA LEU A 264 9.81 2.19 -4.42
C LEU A 264 11.23 1.68 -4.74
N PRO A 265 11.41 0.86 -5.78
CA PRO A 265 12.74 0.61 -6.34
C PRO A 265 13.14 1.82 -7.20
N VAL A 266 14.31 2.40 -6.95
CA VAL A 266 14.73 3.68 -7.54
C VAL A 266 16.06 3.52 -8.28
N GLY A 267 16.11 4.05 -9.50
CA GLY A 267 17.31 4.08 -10.33
C GLY A 267 17.01 4.67 -11.71
N TYR A 268 17.93 4.46 -12.65
CA TYR A 268 17.69 4.74 -14.07
C TYR A 268 16.89 3.61 -14.72
N PRO A 269 16.12 3.88 -15.80
CA PRO A 269 15.49 2.80 -16.56
C PRO A 269 16.56 1.92 -17.21
N SER A 270 16.30 0.62 -17.30
CA SER A 270 17.10 -0.27 -18.18
C SER A 270 17.00 0.19 -19.64
N GLN A 271 18.02 -0.08 -20.45
CA GLN A 271 18.01 0.24 -21.89
C GLN A 271 16.84 -0.43 -22.63
N GLU A 272 16.42 -1.60 -22.17
CA GLU A 272 15.31 -2.38 -22.73
C GLU A 272 13.99 -2.16 -21.99
N ALA A 273 13.92 -1.15 -21.11
CA ALA A 273 12.73 -0.92 -20.29
C ALA A 273 11.50 -0.63 -21.17
N THR A 274 10.46 -1.44 -20.99
CA THR A 274 9.15 -1.23 -21.62
C THR A 274 8.12 -0.78 -20.59
N VAL A 275 7.09 -0.10 -21.07
CA VAL A 275 5.90 0.28 -20.29
C VAL A 275 4.65 -0.11 -21.08
N PRO A 276 3.56 -0.49 -20.42
CA PRO A 276 2.31 -0.75 -21.13
C PRO A 276 1.81 0.53 -21.81
N ASP A 277 1.21 0.43 -22.99
CA ASP A 277 0.66 1.59 -23.70
C ASP A 277 -0.70 1.98 -23.09
N LEU A 278 -0.66 2.72 -21.98
CA LEU A 278 -1.82 3.15 -21.23
C LEU A 278 -2.05 4.64 -21.43
N ILE A 279 -3.31 5.02 -21.64
CA ILE A 279 -3.74 6.39 -21.83
C ILE A 279 -4.32 6.93 -20.53
N ARG A 280 -3.86 8.09 -20.08
CA ARG A 280 -4.47 8.82 -18.94
C ARG A 280 -5.83 9.38 -19.39
N LYS A 281 -6.77 9.50 -18.45
CA LYS A 281 -8.04 10.17 -18.71
C LYS A 281 -7.81 11.62 -19.16
N PRO A 282 -8.57 12.15 -20.12
CA PRO A 282 -8.57 13.56 -20.46
C PRO A 282 -9.14 14.42 -19.32
N LEU A 283 -8.90 15.74 -19.38
CA LEU A 283 -9.22 16.69 -18.30
C LEU A 283 -10.70 16.71 -17.94
N ASP A 284 -11.59 16.66 -18.94
CA ASP A 284 -13.04 16.65 -18.79
C ASP A 284 -13.59 15.41 -18.08
N GLN A 285 -12.80 14.33 -17.98
CA GLN A 285 -13.15 13.13 -17.21
C GLN A 285 -12.64 13.13 -15.77
N ILE A 286 -11.88 14.16 -15.37
CA ILE A 286 -11.29 14.27 -14.03
C ILE A 286 -11.55 15.61 -13.34
N MET A 287 -12.06 16.61 -14.06
CA MET A 287 -12.38 17.94 -13.56
C MET A 287 -13.86 18.24 -13.75
N VAL A 288 -14.54 18.64 -12.66
CA VAL A 288 -15.94 19.10 -12.68
C VAL A 288 -15.96 20.53 -12.15
N THR A 289 -16.53 21.44 -12.94
CA THR A 289 -16.84 22.81 -12.50
C THR A 289 -18.33 22.84 -12.12
N VAL A 290 -18.61 23.18 -10.86
CA VAL A 290 -19.98 23.32 -10.31
C VAL A 290 -20.30 24.79 -10.13
#